data_AF-A0A937F986-F1
#
_entry.id   AF-A0A937F986-F1
#
_cell.length_a   1.000
_cell.length_b   1.000
_cell.length_c   1.000
_cell.angle_alpha   90.00
_cell.angle_beta   90.00
_cell.angle_gamma   90.00
#
_symmetry.space_group_name_H-M   'P 1'
#
loop_
_entity.id
_entity.type
_entity.pdbx_description
1 polymer ?
#
loop_
_entity_poly.entity_id
_entity_poly.type
_entity_poly.pdbx_seq_one_letter_code
_entity_poly.pdbx_strand_id
1 'polypeptide(L)'
;MQNQEDKKRSIIVCVSIIIGTLAFYYLQIFIAKKSADDILQPYIDGDVKIEAVIVTIKISPDQIPSNKLRILKNQYDIIKSKKEHHLKITRLMNAYYFASTLLLVISTIVLGVLLLKVADDGLKTKSNLFKTIFYTVLSLTTFFGVLIQVLDHKENIASNKATYIAYSSTQLKIYNYLTTDGKNDMTNSETINVDKFISSINQEITSINNITFGIEHDRVKDANDIFKNN
;
A
#
# COMPACT_ATOMS: atom_id res chain seq x y z
N MET A 1 -44.74 -25.85 -3.28
CA MET A 1 -44.41 -24.52 -3.84
C MET A 1 -43.69 -23.62 -2.84
N GLN A 2 -44.16 -23.52 -1.59
CA GLN A 2 -43.54 -22.69 -0.53
C GLN A 2 -42.02 -22.91 -0.30
N ASN A 3 -41.55 -24.17 -0.31
CA ASN A 3 -40.13 -24.49 -0.14
C ASN A 3 -39.23 -24.00 -1.31
N GLN A 4 -39.78 -23.85 -2.53
CA GLN A 4 -39.04 -23.28 -3.66
C GLN A 4 -38.95 -21.75 -3.58
N GLU A 5 -39.98 -21.08 -3.08
CA GLU A 5 -39.97 -19.63 -2.87
C GLU A 5 -39.00 -19.23 -1.76
N ASP A 6 -38.98 -19.97 -0.64
CA ASP A 6 -38.04 -19.74 0.46
C ASP A 6 -36.58 -19.93 0.03
N LYS A 7 -36.31 -20.92 -0.83
CA LYS A 7 -34.98 -21.14 -1.40
C LYS A 7 -34.56 -20.00 -2.32
N LYS A 8 -35.45 -19.55 -3.21
CA LYS A 8 -35.21 -18.38 -4.08
C LYS A 8 -34.93 -17.13 -3.26
N ARG A 9 -35.74 -16.86 -2.24
CA ARG A 9 -35.57 -15.71 -1.34
C ARG A 9 -34.21 -15.75 -0.62
N SER A 10 -33.81 -16.92 -0.13
CA SER A 10 -32.51 -17.09 0.54
C SER A 10 -31.34 -16.82 -0.39
N ILE A 11 -31.39 -17.32 -1.63
CA ILE A 11 -30.36 -17.06 -2.65
C ILE A 11 -30.27 -15.56 -2.96
N ILE A 12 -31.40 -14.90 -3.18
CA ILE A 12 -31.45 -13.45 -3.45
C ILE A 12 -30.80 -12.68 -2.30
N VAL A 13 -31.13 -13.01 -1.05
CA VAL A 13 -30.54 -12.33 0.11
C VAL A 13 -29.02 -12.56 0.20
N CYS A 14 -28.55 -13.79 -0.02
CA CYS A 14 -27.11 -14.10 -0.04
C CYS A 14 -26.37 -13.25 -1.10
N VAL A 15 -26.90 -13.23 -2.33
CA VAL A 15 -26.31 -12.48 -3.44
C VAL A 15 -26.32 -10.97 -3.14
N SER A 16 -27.42 -10.44 -2.61
CA SER A 16 -27.52 -9.03 -2.23
C SER A 16 -26.52 -8.64 -1.15
N ILE A 17 -26.29 -9.50 -0.14
CA ILE A 17 -25.27 -9.27 0.89
C ILE A 17 -23.88 -9.22 0.24
N ILE A 18 -23.53 -10.20 -0.61
CA ILE A 18 -22.22 -10.25 -1.27
C ILE A 18 -22.00 -9.01 -2.15
N ILE A 19 -22.97 -8.66 -2.99
CA ILE A 19 -22.88 -7.47 -3.86
C ILE A 19 -22.75 -6.20 -3.01
N GLY A 20 -23.56 -6.06 -1.96
CA GLY A 20 -23.50 -4.92 -1.04
C GLY A 20 -22.13 -4.80 -0.35
N THR A 21 -21.57 -5.92 0.09
CA THR A 21 -20.24 -5.98 0.70
C THR A 21 -19.15 -5.58 -0.29
N LEU A 22 -19.20 -6.07 -1.53
CA LEU A 22 -18.24 -5.68 -2.58
C LEU A 22 -18.38 -4.20 -2.96
N ALA A 23 -19.59 -3.68 -3.10
CA ALA A 23 -19.82 -2.27 -3.37
C ALA A 23 -19.27 -1.39 -2.24
N PHE A 24 -19.50 -1.78 -0.98
CA PHE A 24 -18.94 -1.09 0.17
C PHE A 24 -17.41 -1.17 0.21
N TYR A 25 -16.83 -2.33 -0.11
CA TYR A 25 -15.38 -2.50 -0.23
C TYR A 25 -14.75 -1.50 -1.20
N TYR A 26 -15.30 -1.41 -2.41
CA TYR A 26 -14.82 -0.46 -3.42
C TYR A 26 -15.01 1.00 -3.02
N LEU A 27 -16.12 1.32 -2.35
CA LEU A 27 -16.35 2.66 -1.79
C LEU A 27 -15.29 3.02 -0.75
N GLN A 28 -14.94 2.09 0.15
CA GLN A 28 -13.90 2.32 1.16
C GLN A 28 -12.51 2.50 0.53
N ILE A 29 -12.18 1.74 -0.52
CA ILE A 29 -10.94 1.94 -1.27
C ILE A 29 -10.90 3.35 -1.88
N PHE A 30 -12.02 3.80 -2.46
CA PHE A 30 -12.11 5.12 -3.06
C PHE A 30 -11.90 6.24 -2.03
N ILE A 31 -12.57 6.14 -0.88
CA ILE A 31 -12.43 7.11 0.23
C ILE A 31 -10.99 7.11 0.77
N ALA A 32 -10.41 5.93 1.00
CA ALA A 32 -9.06 5.81 1.53
C ALA A 32 -8.01 6.38 0.56
N LYS A 33 -8.15 6.16 -0.76
CA LYS A 33 -7.26 6.75 -1.77
C LYS A 33 -7.32 8.28 -1.74
N LYS A 34 -8.53 8.84 -1.71
CA LYS A 34 -8.70 10.30 -1.63
C LYS A 34 -8.06 10.90 -0.37
N SER A 35 -8.30 10.29 0.78
CA SER A 35 -7.70 10.74 2.05
C SER A 35 -6.17 10.61 2.05
N ALA A 36 -5.63 9.56 1.44
CA ALA A 36 -4.17 9.39 1.31
C ALA A 36 -3.55 10.48 0.42
N ASP A 37 -4.23 10.88 -0.66
CA ASP A 37 -3.77 11.96 -1.53
C ASP A 37 -3.73 13.29 -0.76
N ASP A 38 -4.79 13.62 0.01
CA ASP A 38 -4.85 14.83 0.83
C ASP A 38 -3.72 14.91 1.88
N ILE A 39 -3.44 13.79 2.57
CA ILE A 39 -2.37 13.73 3.58
C ILE A 39 -0.97 13.86 2.96
N LEU A 40 -0.79 13.33 1.75
CA LEU A 40 0.51 13.33 1.07
C LEU A 40 0.77 14.62 0.28
N GLN A 41 -0.24 15.46 0.08
CA GLN A 41 -0.13 16.68 -0.72
C GLN A 41 1.06 17.57 -0.33
N PRO A 42 1.37 17.82 0.95
CA PRO A 42 2.53 18.65 1.32
C PRO A 42 3.87 18.08 0.85
N TYR A 43 4.00 16.75 0.79
CA TYR A 43 5.21 16.09 0.27
C TYR A 43 5.30 16.22 -1.25
N ILE A 44 4.17 16.07 -1.94
CA ILE A 44 4.09 16.24 -3.40
C ILE A 44 4.44 17.69 -3.78
N ASP A 45 3.90 18.67 -3.04
CA ASP A 45 4.20 20.09 -3.27
C ASP A 45 5.68 20.40 -3.02
N GLY A 46 6.30 19.76 -2.01
CA GLY A 46 7.73 19.83 -1.77
C GLY A 46 8.54 19.29 -2.95
N ASP A 47 8.17 18.12 -3.48
CA ASP A 47 8.81 17.50 -4.63
C ASP A 47 8.70 18.37 -5.90
N VAL A 48 7.55 19.02 -6.13
CA VAL A 48 7.35 19.94 -7.25
C VAL A 48 8.29 21.14 -7.14
N LYS A 49 8.50 21.68 -5.93
CA LYS A 49 9.44 22.79 -5.71
C LYS A 49 10.88 22.38 -5.97
N ILE A 50 11.29 21.19 -5.51
CA ILE A 50 12.62 20.63 -5.78
C ILE A 50 12.81 20.47 -7.28
N GLU A 51 11.85 19.87 -7.98
CA GLU A 51 11.92 19.66 -9.42
C GLU A 51 12.03 20.96 -10.20
N ALA A 52 11.26 22.00 -9.82
CA ALA A 52 11.34 23.31 -10.44
C ALA A 52 12.77 23.88 -10.38
N VAL A 53 13.45 23.73 -9.24
CA VAL A 53 14.86 24.14 -9.10
C VAL A 53 15.76 23.27 -9.96
N ILE A 54 15.66 21.94 -9.91
CA ILE A 54 16.50 21.02 -10.71
C ILE A 54 16.40 21.29 -12.22
N VAL A 55 15.20 21.58 -12.72
CA VAL A 55 14.97 21.84 -14.14
C VAL A 55 15.59 23.17 -14.54
N THR A 56 15.42 24.21 -13.72
CA THR A 56 15.78 25.60 -14.06
C THR A 56 17.20 26.00 -13.65
N ILE A 57 17.87 25.24 -12.78
CA ILE A 57 19.20 25.57 -12.29
C ILE A 57 20.20 25.72 -13.44
N LYS A 58 20.93 26.84 -13.41
CA LYS A 58 22.03 27.14 -14.33
C LYS A 58 23.32 27.10 -13.53
N ILE A 59 24.15 26.10 -13.81
CA ILE A 59 25.45 25.92 -13.17
C ILE A 59 26.52 26.23 -14.22
N SER A 60 27.57 26.96 -13.82
CA SER A 60 28.67 27.26 -14.74
C SER A 60 29.34 25.95 -15.20
N PRO A 61 29.67 25.79 -16.49
CA PRO A 61 30.45 24.64 -16.97
C PRO A 61 31.78 24.44 -16.23
N ASP A 62 32.34 25.51 -15.67
CA ASP A 62 33.57 25.50 -14.87
C ASP A 62 33.38 24.81 -13.51
N GLN A 63 32.15 24.79 -12.99
CA GLN A 63 31.79 24.12 -11.73
C GLN A 63 31.36 22.67 -11.98
N ILE A 64 30.44 22.47 -12.93
CA ILE A 64 29.96 21.14 -13.32
C ILE A 64 29.89 21.07 -14.84
N PRO A 65 30.67 20.17 -15.48
CA PRO A 65 30.61 19.97 -16.92
C PRO A 65 29.18 19.61 -17.38
N SER A 66 28.73 20.18 -18.50
CA SER A 66 27.34 20.04 -18.99
C SER A 66 26.91 18.58 -19.20
N ASN A 67 27.83 17.71 -19.60
CA ASN A 67 27.57 16.27 -19.73
C ASN A 67 27.27 15.61 -18.37
N LYS A 68 27.96 16.02 -17.31
CA LYS A 68 27.76 15.53 -15.94
C LYS A 68 26.47 16.07 -15.33
N LEU A 69 26.16 17.35 -15.57
CA LEU A 69 24.87 17.94 -15.17
C LEU A 69 23.70 17.17 -15.80
N ARG A 70 23.81 16.81 -17.09
CA ARG A 70 22.80 15.98 -17.77
C ARG A 70 22.65 14.61 -17.12
N ILE A 71 23.76 13.96 -16.73
CA ILE A 71 23.71 12.67 -16.02
C ILE A 71 22.98 12.81 -14.68
N LEU A 72 23.27 13.84 -13.90
CA LEU A 72 22.60 14.09 -12.62
C LEU A 72 21.10 14.33 -12.79
N LYS A 73 20.69 15.07 -13.83
CA LYS A 73 19.27 15.25 -14.18
C LYS A 73 18.61 13.92 -14.55
N ASN A 74 19.26 13.11 -15.38
CA ASN A 74 18.75 11.78 -15.73
C ASN A 74 18.62 10.86 -14.49
N GLN A 75 19.60 10.88 -13.58
CA GLN A 75 19.53 10.14 -12.32
C GLN A 75 18.35 10.62 -11.46
N TYR A 76 18.14 11.93 -11.37
CA TYR A 76 16.99 12.51 -10.68
C TYR A 76 15.66 12.02 -11.26
N ASP A 77 15.51 11.99 -12.57
CA ASP A 77 14.29 11.53 -13.26
C ASP A 77 14.03 10.03 -13.03
N ILE A 78 15.08 9.21 -13.10
CA ILE A 78 14.99 7.78 -12.78
C ILE A 78 14.53 7.58 -11.33
N ILE A 79 15.12 8.31 -10.39
CA ILE A 79 14.73 8.24 -8.99
C ILE A 79 13.29 8.70 -8.80
N LYS A 80 12.87 9.80 -9.45
CA LYS A 80 11.50 10.32 -9.40
C LYS A 80 10.49 9.25 -9.81
N SER A 81 10.73 8.62 -10.95
CA SER A 81 9.86 7.57 -11.49
C SER A 81 9.74 6.37 -10.54
N LYS A 82 10.87 5.88 -10.02
CA LYS A 82 10.87 4.75 -9.07
C LYS A 82 10.21 5.11 -7.74
N LYS A 83 10.50 6.29 -7.20
CA LYS A 83 9.85 6.84 -6.00
C LYS A 83 8.32 6.85 -6.14
N GLU A 84 7.82 7.40 -7.25
CA GLU A 84 6.37 7.44 -7.52
C GLU A 84 5.75 6.05 -7.60
N HIS A 85 6.47 5.07 -8.16
CA HIS A 85 6.00 3.69 -8.21
C HIS A 85 5.79 3.10 -6.80
N HIS A 86 6.77 3.26 -5.89
CA HIS A 86 6.63 2.81 -4.50
C HIS A 86 5.52 3.55 -3.74
N LEU A 87 5.33 4.83 -4.01
CA LEU A 87 4.21 5.59 -3.44
C LEU A 87 2.86 5.03 -3.90
N LYS A 88 2.74 4.71 -5.19
CA LYS A 88 1.52 4.10 -5.76
C LYS A 88 1.21 2.75 -5.12
N ILE A 89 2.21 1.88 -4.96
CA ILE A 89 2.04 0.59 -4.27
C ILE A 89 1.60 0.81 -2.82
N THR A 90 2.28 1.71 -2.10
CA THR A 90 1.96 2.03 -0.70
C THR A 90 0.51 2.53 -0.55
N ARG A 91 0.07 3.45 -1.43
CA ARG A 91 -1.31 3.95 -1.45
C ARG A 91 -2.32 2.84 -1.72
N LEU A 92 -2.04 2.01 -2.71
CA LEU A 92 -2.89 0.90 -3.11
C LEU A 92 -3.06 -0.11 -1.96
N MET A 93 -1.96 -0.52 -1.34
CA MET A 93 -1.96 -1.49 -0.24
C MET A 93 -2.61 -0.94 1.02
N ASN A 94 -2.37 0.32 1.37
CA ASN A 94 -3.06 0.97 2.48
C ASN A 94 -4.57 1.01 2.27
N ALA A 95 -5.03 1.36 1.06
CA ALA A 95 -6.46 1.43 0.76
C ALA A 95 -7.12 0.04 0.85
N TYR A 96 -6.48 -1.00 0.31
CA TYR A 96 -6.97 -2.38 0.43
C TYR A 96 -6.96 -2.89 1.87
N TYR A 97 -5.90 -2.59 2.62
CA TYR A 97 -5.77 -2.99 4.02
C TYR A 97 -6.86 -2.34 4.87
N PHE A 98 -7.09 -1.03 4.73
CA PHE A 98 -8.13 -0.31 5.44
C PHE A 98 -9.53 -0.86 5.13
N ALA A 99 -9.86 -1.02 3.84
CA ALA A 99 -11.16 -1.53 3.42
C ALA A 99 -11.41 -2.96 3.91
N SER A 100 -10.42 -3.84 3.82
CA SER A 100 -10.53 -5.24 4.26
C SER A 100 -10.67 -5.31 5.78
N THR A 101 -9.90 -4.52 6.52
CA THR A 101 -9.95 -4.48 7.99
C THR A 101 -11.29 -3.98 8.49
N LEU A 102 -11.82 -2.90 7.89
CA LEU A 102 -13.11 -2.36 8.27
C LEU A 102 -14.25 -3.36 8.03
N LEU A 103 -14.24 -4.03 6.87
CA LEU A 103 -15.22 -5.07 6.57
C LEU A 103 -15.12 -6.26 7.50
N LEU A 104 -13.91 -6.70 7.83
CA LEU A 104 -13.68 -7.76 8.81
C LEU A 104 -14.26 -7.39 10.18
N VAL A 105 -14.03 -6.16 10.64
CA VAL A 105 -14.58 -5.69 11.93
C VAL A 105 -16.10 -5.71 11.91
N ILE A 106 -16.73 -5.14 10.88
CA ILE A 106 -18.19 -5.12 10.74
C ILE A 106 -18.76 -6.54 10.67
N SER A 107 -18.18 -7.40 9.83
CA SER A 107 -18.67 -8.77 9.66
C SER A 107 -18.47 -9.61 10.92
N THR A 108 -17.40 -9.38 11.68
CA THR A 108 -17.15 -10.05 12.97
C THR A 108 -18.19 -9.65 14.02
N ILE A 109 -18.54 -8.36 14.11
CA ILE A 109 -19.59 -7.88 15.02
C ILE A 109 -20.94 -8.53 14.66
N VAL A 110 -21.31 -8.52 13.38
CA VAL A 110 -22.55 -9.15 12.91
C VAL A 110 -22.53 -10.66 13.19
N LEU A 111 -21.42 -11.34 12.91
CA LEU A 111 -21.26 -12.76 13.19
C LEU A 111 -21.41 -13.07 14.68
N GLY A 112 -20.82 -12.25 15.56
CA GLY A 112 -20.94 -12.38 17.02
C GLY A 112 -22.40 -12.35 17.48
N VAL A 113 -23.19 -11.39 16.97
CA VAL A 113 -24.64 -11.31 17.27
C VAL A 113 -25.38 -12.56 16.78
N LEU A 114 -25.05 -13.06 15.59
CA LEU A 114 -25.68 -14.28 15.06
C LEU A 114 -25.28 -15.52 15.86
N LEU A 115 -24.04 -15.61 16.32
CA LEU A 115 -23.54 -16.70 17.17
C LEU A 115 -24.27 -16.74 18.52
N LEU A 116 -24.52 -15.58 19.15
CA LEU A 116 -25.32 -15.51 20.37
C LEU A 116 -26.71 -16.10 20.15
N LYS A 117 -27.39 -15.72 19.06
CA LYS A 117 -28.71 -16.31 18.72
C LYS A 117 -28.66 -17.81 18.47
N VAL A 118 -27.55 -18.31 17.92
CA VAL A 118 -27.34 -19.75 17.70
C VAL A 118 -27.06 -20.47 19.02
N ALA A 119 -26.38 -19.82 19.97
CA ALA A 119 -26.10 -20.38 21.28
C ALA A 119 -27.38 -20.57 22.11
N ASP A 120 -28.36 -19.66 21.98
CA ASP A 120 -29.62 -19.72 22.74
C ASP A 120 -30.48 -20.95 22.38
N ASP A 121 -30.81 -21.13 21.09
CA ASP A 121 -31.80 -22.15 20.65
C ASP A 121 -31.22 -23.23 19.72
N GLY A 122 -29.92 -23.18 19.45
CA GLY A 122 -29.25 -24.02 18.45
C GLY A 122 -29.47 -23.56 17.00
N LEU A 123 -28.60 -23.99 16.09
CA LEU A 123 -28.69 -23.63 14.67
C LEU A 123 -29.84 -24.35 13.95
N LYS A 124 -30.17 -25.58 14.37
CA LYS A 124 -31.16 -26.44 13.69
C LYS A 124 -32.56 -25.83 13.71
N THR A 125 -32.92 -25.15 14.80
CA THR A 125 -34.23 -24.53 15.05
C THR A 125 -34.44 -23.23 14.25
N LYS A 126 -33.38 -22.63 13.71
CA LYS A 126 -33.47 -21.37 12.96
C LYS A 126 -34.00 -21.57 11.53
N SER A 127 -34.63 -20.52 11.00
CA SER A 127 -35.16 -20.50 9.63
C SER A 127 -34.05 -20.64 8.57
N ASN A 128 -34.43 -21.09 7.37
CA ASN A 128 -33.49 -21.20 6.24
C ASN A 128 -32.84 -19.85 5.88
N LEU A 129 -33.60 -18.77 6.00
CA LEU A 129 -33.09 -17.42 5.78
C LEU A 129 -32.01 -17.05 6.80
N PHE A 130 -32.23 -17.32 8.09
CA PHE A 130 -31.24 -17.06 9.14
C PHE A 130 -29.96 -17.85 8.88
N LYS A 131 -30.07 -19.15 8.58
CA LYS A 131 -28.93 -20.02 8.27
C LYS A 131 -28.13 -19.48 7.09
N THR A 132 -28.82 -18.98 6.06
CA THR A 132 -28.18 -18.38 4.89
C THR A 132 -27.37 -17.15 5.27
N ILE A 133 -27.98 -16.19 5.98
CA ILE A 133 -27.29 -14.98 6.46
C ILE A 133 -26.07 -15.36 7.32
N PHE A 134 -26.26 -16.31 8.24
CA PHE A 134 -25.19 -16.81 9.11
C PHE A 134 -23.99 -17.33 8.32
N TYR A 135 -24.20 -18.25 7.38
CA TYR A 135 -23.11 -18.81 6.59
C TYR A 135 -22.49 -17.79 5.63
N THR A 136 -23.27 -16.87 5.08
CA THR A 136 -22.74 -15.78 4.23
C THR A 136 -21.83 -14.87 5.04
N VAL A 137 -22.28 -14.40 6.20
CA VAL A 137 -21.47 -13.52 7.08
C VAL A 137 -20.24 -14.25 7.60
N LEU A 138 -20.37 -15.53 8.00
CA LEU A 138 -19.22 -16.36 8.38
C LEU A 138 -18.19 -16.43 7.26
N SER A 139 -18.63 -16.72 6.02
CA SER A 139 -17.74 -16.81 4.85
C SER A 139 -17.05 -15.48 4.55
N LEU A 140 -17.77 -14.35 4.66
CA LEU A 140 -17.18 -13.02 4.46
C LEU A 140 -16.15 -12.69 5.54
N THR A 141 -16.44 -12.98 6.80
CA THR A 141 -15.49 -12.80 7.92
C THR A 141 -14.23 -13.62 7.69
N THR A 142 -14.36 -14.89 7.33
CA THR A 142 -13.21 -15.74 7.01
C THR A 142 -12.44 -15.20 5.80
N PHE A 143 -13.14 -14.81 4.73
CA PHE A 143 -12.51 -14.28 3.52
C PHE A 143 -11.68 -13.03 3.81
N PHE A 144 -12.22 -12.01 4.47
CA PHE A 144 -11.46 -10.79 4.77
C PHE A 144 -10.35 -11.03 5.78
N GLY A 145 -10.53 -11.95 6.73
CA GLY A 145 -9.48 -12.38 7.65
C GLY A 145 -8.29 -13.00 6.91
N VAL A 146 -8.54 -13.93 5.99
CA VAL A 146 -7.51 -14.58 5.17
C VAL A 146 -6.89 -13.58 4.19
N LEU A 147 -7.70 -12.74 3.54
CA LEU A 147 -7.23 -11.75 2.56
C LEU A 147 -6.15 -10.83 3.16
N ILE A 148 -6.36 -10.35 4.39
CA ILE A 148 -5.41 -9.51 5.10
C ILE A 148 -4.07 -10.23 5.34
N GLN A 149 -4.11 -11.52 5.66
CA GLN A 149 -2.91 -12.32 5.96
C GLN A 149 -2.13 -12.67 4.69
N VAL A 150 -2.82 -13.07 3.61
CA VAL A 150 -2.21 -13.52 2.36
C VAL A 150 -1.52 -12.39 1.62
N LEU A 151 -2.10 -11.18 1.63
CA LEU A 151 -1.55 -10.03 0.92
C LEU A 151 -0.45 -9.28 1.68
N ASP A 152 -0.03 -9.82 2.84
CA ASP A 152 0.92 -9.23 3.79
C ASP A 152 0.99 -7.70 3.76
N HIS A 153 -0.19 -7.08 3.93
CA HIS A 153 -0.33 -5.66 3.64
C HIS A 153 0.65 -4.82 4.47
N LYS A 154 0.90 -5.19 5.73
CA LYS A 154 1.79 -4.45 6.64
C LYS A 154 3.21 -4.40 6.11
N GLU A 155 3.78 -5.53 5.70
CA GLU A 155 5.14 -5.59 5.17
C GLU A 155 5.23 -4.88 3.82
N ASN A 156 4.26 -5.11 2.93
CA ASN A 156 4.19 -4.41 1.65
C ASN A 156 4.13 -2.89 1.84
N ILE A 157 3.33 -2.39 2.79
CA ILE A 157 3.27 -0.96 3.12
C ILE A 157 4.60 -0.47 3.70
N ALA A 158 5.16 -1.17 4.69
CA ALA A 158 6.38 -0.76 5.38
C ALA A 158 7.58 -0.70 4.44
N SER A 159 7.79 -1.76 3.66
CA SER A 159 8.92 -1.90 2.74
C SER A 159 8.87 -0.89 1.59
N ASN A 160 7.70 -0.71 0.96
CA ASN A 160 7.55 0.30 -0.10
C ASN A 160 7.63 1.73 0.45
N LYS A 161 7.13 1.99 1.67
CA LYS A 161 7.28 3.30 2.32
C LYS A 161 8.74 3.61 2.63
N ALA A 162 9.49 2.64 3.18
CA ALA A 162 10.92 2.80 3.44
C ALA A 162 11.69 3.10 2.15
N THR A 163 11.39 2.37 1.08
CA THR A 163 11.99 2.55 -0.25
C THR A 163 11.64 3.92 -0.85
N TYR A 164 10.39 4.38 -0.71
CA TYR A 164 9.97 5.73 -1.08
C TYR A 164 10.80 6.82 -0.38
N ILE A 165 10.97 6.69 0.95
CA ILE A 165 11.76 7.64 1.74
C ILE A 165 13.24 7.62 1.32
N ALA A 166 13.80 6.44 1.08
CA ALA A 166 15.17 6.29 0.61
C ALA A 166 15.39 7.00 -0.74
N TYR A 167 14.48 6.82 -1.71
CA TYR A 167 14.53 7.56 -2.97
C TYR A 167 14.36 9.06 -2.80
N SER A 168 13.46 9.52 -1.92
CA SER A 168 13.31 10.94 -1.59
C SER A 168 14.60 11.53 -1.00
N SER A 169 15.29 10.80 -0.13
CA SER A 169 16.59 11.19 0.41
C SER A 169 17.66 11.29 -0.68
N THR A 170 17.74 10.32 -1.61
CA THR A 170 18.68 10.38 -2.73
C THR A 170 18.39 11.56 -3.67
N GLN A 171 17.12 11.92 -3.91
CA GLN A 171 16.78 13.15 -4.65
C GLN A 171 17.25 14.41 -3.94
N LEU A 172 17.04 14.48 -2.62
CA LEU A 172 17.50 15.61 -1.82
C LEU A 172 19.03 15.74 -1.85
N LYS A 173 19.77 14.64 -1.91
CA LYS A 173 21.24 14.69 -2.11
C LYS A 173 21.61 15.34 -3.44
N ILE A 174 20.94 14.96 -4.54
CA ILE A 174 21.17 15.58 -5.86
C ILE A 174 20.80 17.06 -5.83
N TYR A 175 19.66 17.41 -5.24
CA TYR A 175 19.24 18.80 -5.06
C TYR A 175 20.29 19.60 -4.29
N ASN A 176 20.67 19.14 -3.10
CA ASN A 176 21.66 19.82 -2.26
C ASN A 176 22.99 19.99 -2.99
N TYR A 177 23.50 18.92 -3.63
CA TYR A 177 24.75 18.98 -4.40
C TYR A 177 24.72 20.05 -5.49
N LEU A 178 23.59 20.16 -6.21
CA LEU A 178 23.43 21.14 -7.28
C LEU A 178 23.22 22.56 -6.76
N THR A 179 22.60 22.75 -5.59
CA THR A 179 22.36 24.09 -5.02
C THR A 179 23.52 24.63 -4.19
N THR A 180 24.42 23.77 -3.70
CA THR A 180 25.61 24.19 -2.93
C THR A 180 26.88 24.25 -3.79
N ASP A 181 26.75 24.16 -5.11
CA ASP A 181 27.88 24.05 -6.05
C ASP A 181 28.86 22.91 -5.67
N GLY A 182 28.33 21.79 -5.16
CA GLY A 182 29.11 20.63 -4.74
C GLY A 182 29.92 20.82 -3.44
N LYS A 183 29.66 21.89 -2.67
CA LYS A 183 30.26 22.10 -1.34
C LYS A 183 29.52 21.30 -0.26
N ASN A 184 30.29 20.72 0.65
CA ASN A 184 29.76 19.96 1.79
C ASN A 184 29.67 20.86 3.03
N ASP A 185 28.49 20.94 3.66
CA ASP A 185 28.20 21.88 4.77
C ASP A 185 28.96 21.58 6.08
N MET A 186 29.66 20.45 6.20
CA MET A 186 30.26 20.03 7.48
C MET A 186 31.71 20.45 7.70
N THR A 187 32.46 20.82 6.66
CA THR A 187 33.84 21.30 6.80
C THR A 187 34.18 22.19 5.61
N ASN A 188 34.50 23.46 5.87
CA ASN A 188 35.04 24.37 4.86
C ASN A 188 36.26 23.74 4.18
N SER A 189 36.13 23.22 2.95
CA SER A 189 37.07 23.45 1.81
C SER A 189 37.03 22.39 0.70
N GLU A 190 36.44 21.21 0.87
CA GLU A 190 36.49 20.17 -0.18
C GLU A 190 35.22 20.14 -1.03
N THR A 191 35.33 20.60 -2.28
CA THR A 191 34.32 20.36 -3.32
C THR A 191 34.28 18.86 -3.60
N ILE A 192 33.12 18.24 -3.43
CA ILE A 192 32.93 16.83 -3.75
C ILE A 192 33.07 16.68 -5.28
N ASN A 193 34.03 15.85 -5.69
CA ASN A 193 34.24 15.52 -7.09
C ASN A 193 32.96 14.95 -7.73
N VAL A 194 32.54 15.52 -8.86
CA VAL A 194 31.30 15.20 -9.56
C VAL A 194 31.22 13.71 -9.96
N ASP A 195 32.32 13.10 -10.37
CA ASP A 195 32.35 11.68 -10.76
C ASP A 195 32.14 10.75 -9.57
N LYS A 196 32.76 11.09 -8.43
CA LYS A 196 32.54 10.37 -7.18
C LYS A 196 31.08 10.49 -6.73
N PHE A 197 30.49 11.67 -6.84
CA PHE A 197 29.09 11.90 -6.50
C PHE A 197 28.13 11.14 -7.42
N ILE A 198 28.32 11.19 -8.73
CA ILE A 198 27.52 10.41 -9.69
C ILE A 198 27.61 8.91 -9.38
N SER A 199 28.80 8.42 -9.05
CA SER A 199 29.04 7.02 -8.69
C SER A 199 28.33 6.63 -7.40
N SER A 200 28.34 7.50 -6.37
CA SER A 200 27.62 7.23 -5.12
C SER A 200 26.11 7.21 -5.32
N ILE A 201 25.56 8.10 -6.16
CA ILE A 201 24.14 8.08 -6.52
C ILE A 201 23.78 6.79 -7.27
N ASN A 202 24.62 6.30 -8.20
CA ASN A 202 24.39 5.03 -8.88
C ASN A 202 24.40 3.83 -7.92
N GLN A 203 25.32 3.82 -6.95
CA GLN A 203 25.36 2.79 -5.92
C GLN A 203 24.09 2.81 -5.07
N GLU A 204 23.64 3.98 -4.62
CA GLU A 204 22.39 4.13 -3.86
C GLU A 204 21.17 3.68 -4.68
N ILE A 205 21.05 4.12 -5.94
CA ILE A 205 19.96 3.68 -6.82
C ILE A 205 19.95 2.16 -6.92
N THR A 206 21.13 1.53 -7.07
CA THR A 206 21.26 0.08 -7.21
C THR A 206 20.89 -0.65 -5.91
N SER A 207 21.34 -0.14 -4.75
CA SER A 207 21.05 -0.76 -3.45
C SER A 207 19.58 -0.65 -3.06
N ILE A 208 18.89 0.40 -3.51
CA ILE A 208 17.47 0.66 -3.17
C ILE A 208 16.53 0.05 -4.23
N ASN A 209 17.05 -0.45 -5.36
CA ASN A 209 16.27 -0.98 -6.47
C ASN A 209 15.66 -2.35 -6.19
N ASN A 210 14.68 -2.39 -5.29
CA ASN A 210 13.89 -3.58 -5.00
C ASN A 210 12.40 -3.21 -5.06
N ILE A 211 11.57 -4.12 -5.60
CA ILE A 211 10.12 -3.99 -5.57
C ILE A 211 9.58 -5.02 -4.60
N THR A 212 9.03 -4.56 -3.48
CA THR A 212 8.39 -5.45 -2.52
C THR A 212 6.92 -5.60 -2.87
N PHE A 213 6.54 -6.79 -3.30
CA PHE A 213 5.16 -7.20 -3.49
C PHE A 213 5.03 -8.65 -3.00
N GLY A 214 5.00 -8.81 -1.69
CA GLY A 214 4.84 -10.11 -1.03
C GLY A 214 3.40 -10.59 -1.16
N ILE A 215 3.21 -11.76 -1.75
CA ILE A 215 2.02 -12.58 -1.55
C ILE A 215 2.51 -13.77 -0.73
N GLU A 216 2.12 -13.86 0.53
CA GLU A 216 2.55 -14.94 1.39
C GLU A 216 1.57 -16.12 1.26
N HIS A 217 1.86 -17.00 0.30
CA HIS A 217 1.16 -18.27 0.15
C HIS A 217 1.33 -19.14 1.41
N ASP A 218 2.50 -19.07 2.05
CA ASP A 218 2.87 -19.90 3.21
C ASP A 218 2.21 -19.45 4.53
N ARG A 219 1.60 -18.27 4.57
CA ARG A 219 0.79 -17.81 5.72
C ARG A 219 -0.62 -18.38 5.74
N VAL A 220 -1.07 -19.02 4.66
CA VAL A 220 -2.20 -19.93 4.71
C VAL A 220 -1.70 -21.19 5.41
N LYS A 221 -1.85 -21.26 6.73
CA LYS A 221 -1.50 -22.47 7.50
C LYS A 221 -2.10 -23.68 6.80
N ASP A 222 -1.26 -24.67 6.52
CA ASP A 222 -1.73 -25.96 6.02
C ASP A 222 -2.78 -26.49 7.02
N ALA A 223 -3.85 -27.11 6.52
CA ALA A 223 -4.95 -27.56 7.38
C ALA A 223 -4.42 -28.42 8.54
N ASN A 224 -3.36 -29.19 8.27
CA ASN A 224 -2.65 -30.01 9.24
C ASN A 224 -2.01 -29.21 10.40
N ASP A 225 -1.56 -27.98 10.19
CA ASP A 225 -0.94 -27.13 11.22
C ASP A 225 -1.98 -26.40 12.09
N ILE A 226 -3.23 -26.30 11.61
CA ILE A 226 -4.36 -25.76 12.37
C ILE A 226 -4.87 -26.80 13.37
N PHE A 227 -4.86 -28.08 13.00
CA PHE A 227 -5.38 -29.18 13.84
C PHE A 227 -4.33 -29.85 14.73
N LYS A 228 -3.02 -29.61 14.52
CA LYS A 228 -1.94 -30.19 15.35
C LYS A 228 -1.67 -29.45 16.67
N ASN A 229 -2.22 -28.25 16.87
CA ASN A 229 -2.01 -27.43 18.07
C ASN A 229 -3.23 -27.38 19.01
N ASN A 230 -4.19 -28.30 18.86
CA ASN A 230 -5.25 -28.57 19.84
C ASN A 230 -5.12 -30.03 20.32
#